data_AF-A0AAN8ISP5-F1
#
_entry.id   AF-A0AAN8ISP5-F1
#
_cell.length_a   1.000
_cell.length_b   1.000
_cell.length_c   1.000
_cell.angle_alpha   90.00
_cell.angle_beta   90.00
_cell.angle_gamma   90.00
#
_symmetry.space_group_name_H-M   'P 1'
#
loop_
_entity.id
_entity.type
_entity.pdbx_description
1 polymer ?
#
loop_
_entity_poly.entity_id
_entity_poly.type
_entity_poly.pdbx_seq_one_letter_code
_entity_poly.pdbx_strand_id
1 'polypeptide(L)'
;MTNDVKRPKVEAPLVPEGLNEETVRKYLRRKPHTTKELLAKIKQKCGDMTKAEIVTKLAAILKAIEPHQFKQKQGKKDVLFFSLTNTLA
;
A
#
# COMPACT_ATOMS: atom_id res chain seq x y z
N MET A 1 15.43 42.25 -14.30
CA MET A 1 14.38 41.57 -15.08
C MET A 1 14.66 40.07 -15.04
N THR A 2 13.63 39.31 -14.68
CA THR A 2 13.40 37.85 -14.86
C THR A 2 14.17 36.85 -13.99
N ASN A 3 13.40 36.25 -13.08
CA ASN A 3 13.71 35.08 -12.25
C ASN A 3 13.81 33.81 -13.11
N ASP A 4 14.77 32.93 -12.80
CA ASP A 4 14.69 31.53 -13.21
C ASP A 4 14.72 30.62 -11.98
N VAL A 5 13.52 30.13 -11.65
CA VAL A 5 13.22 29.12 -10.65
C VAL A 5 13.89 27.81 -11.07
N LYS A 6 15.11 27.58 -10.55
CA LYS A 6 15.65 26.22 -10.44
C LYS A 6 14.88 25.50 -9.34
N ARG A 7 13.82 24.82 -9.78
CA ARG A 7 13.01 23.87 -9.00
C ARG A 7 13.95 23.02 -8.12
N PRO A 8 13.80 23.02 -6.79
CA PRO A 8 14.48 22.03 -5.98
C PRO A 8 13.93 20.67 -6.40
N LYS A 9 14.76 19.91 -7.12
CA LYS A 9 14.49 18.54 -7.50
C LYS A 9 14.50 17.78 -6.17
N VAL A 10 13.30 17.65 -5.60
CA VAL A 10 13.02 16.99 -4.34
C VAL A 10 13.80 15.68 -4.33
N GLU A 11 14.80 15.68 -3.46
CA GLU A 11 15.45 14.51 -2.89
C GLU A 11 14.39 13.43 -2.73
N ALA A 12 14.43 12.40 -3.57
CA ALA A 12 13.74 11.16 -3.27
C ALA A 12 14.66 10.48 -2.25
N PRO A 13 14.37 10.56 -0.95
CA PRO A 13 15.16 9.81 0.01
C PRO A 13 15.00 8.35 -0.40
N LEU A 14 16.09 7.62 -0.41
CA LEU A 14 16.15 6.17 -0.53
C LEU A 14 15.10 5.57 0.41
N VAL A 15 13.89 5.37 -0.08
CA VAL A 15 12.77 4.93 0.73
C VAL A 15 13.10 3.49 1.09
N PRO A 16 13.27 3.14 2.37
CA PRO A 16 13.76 1.84 2.78
C PRO A 16 12.90 0.75 2.12
N GLU A 17 13.55 -0.03 1.26
CA GLU A 17 13.04 -0.78 0.12
C GLU A 17 12.06 -1.93 0.45
N GLY A 18 11.63 -2.01 1.70
CA GLY A 18 10.79 -3.09 2.21
C GLY A 18 9.28 -2.83 2.14
N LEU A 19 8.82 -1.57 2.24
CA LEU A 19 7.39 -1.25 2.40
C LEU A 19 7.02 0.13 1.85
N ASN A 20 6.78 0.20 0.53
CA ASN A 20 6.41 1.45 -0.17
C ASN A 20 4.98 1.43 -0.72
N GLU A 21 4.41 2.63 -0.89
CA GLU A 21 3.07 2.84 -1.44
C GLU A 21 2.90 2.14 -2.80
N GLU A 22 3.88 2.28 -3.69
CA GLU A 22 3.84 1.67 -5.01
C GLU A 22 3.71 0.14 -4.95
N THR A 23 4.34 -0.50 -3.98
CA THR A 23 4.27 -1.95 -3.81
C THR A 23 2.86 -2.39 -3.40
N VAL A 24 2.26 -1.69 -2.42
CA VAL A 24 0.87 -1.95 -1.99
C VAL A 24 -0.10 -1.66 -3.13
N ARG A 25 0.09 -0.55 -3.83
CA ARG A 25 -0.68 -0.15 -5.01
C ARG A 25 -0.62 -1.21 -6.11
N LYS A 26 0.56 -1.75 -6.39
CA LYS A 26 0.76 -2.83 -7.37
C LYS A 26 0.04 -4.12 -6.98
N TYR A 27 0.02 -4.48 -5.70
CA TYR A 27 -0.74 -5.64 -5.23
C TYR A 27 -2.24 -5.43 -5.39
N LEU A 28 -2.75 -4.29 -4.94
CA LEU A 28 -4.18 -3.93 -5.00
C LEU A 28 -4.69 -3.73 -6.44
N ARG A 29 -3.82 -3.35 -7.39
CA ARG A 29 -4.14 -3.26 -8.82
C ARG A 29 -4.16 -4.61 -9.54
N ARG A 30 -3.48 -5.63 -9.01
CA ARG A 30 -3.45 -6.96 -9.64
C ARG A 30 -4.63 -7.79 -9.20
N LYS A 31 -4.91 -7.76 -7.90
CA LYS A 31 -6.04 -8.50 -7.32
C LYS A 31 -6.49 -7.84 -6.03
N PRO A 32 -7.77 -8.00 -5.67
CA PRO A 32 -8.25 -7.60 -4.36
C PRO A 32 -7.48 -8.34 -3.27
N HIS A 33 -7.11 -7.61 -2.21
CA HIS A 33 -6.34 -8.12 -1.09
C HIS A 33 -6.90 -7.64 0.23
N THR A 34 -6.85 -8.50 1.25
CA THR A 34 -7.25 -8.13 2.61
C THR A 34 -6.10 -7.45 3.36
N THR A 35 -6.40 -6.67 4.42
CA THR A 35 -5.36 -6.11 5.30
C THR A 35 -4.44 -7.19 5.86
N LYS A 36 -5.01 -8.35 6.21
CA LYS A 36 -4.26 -9.50 6.74
C LYS A 36 -3.26 -10.03 5.71
N GLU A 37 -3.67 -10.16 4.45
CA GLU A 37 -2.79 -10.61 3.38
C GLU A 37 -1.69 -9.60 3.06
N LEU A 38 -2.02 -8.31 2.99
CA LEU A 38 -1.02 -7.25 2.81
C LEU A 38 0.00 -7.26 3.94
N LEU A 39 -0.46 -7.37 5.19
CA LEU A 39 0.39 -7.43 6.37
C LEU A 39 1.32 -8.66 6.34
N ALA A 40 0.80 -9.83 5.95
CA ALA A 40 1.59 -11.05 5.85
C ALA A 40 2.68 -10.95 4.77
N LYS A 41 2.34 -10.44 3.58
CA LYS A 41 3.29 -10.23 2.47
C LYS A 41 4.38 -9.24 2.85
N ILE A 42 4.00 -8.14 3.50
CA ILE A 42 4.93 -7.13 3.94
C ILE A 42 5.83 -7.67 5.04
N LYS A 43 5.29 -8.43 6.01
CA LYS A 43 6.10 -9.08 7.03
C LYS A 43 7.12 -10.07 6.44
N GLN A 44 6.77 -10.78 5.37
CA GLN A 44 7.73 -11.63 4.66
C GLN A 44 8.84 -10.84 3.96
N LYS A 45 8.57 -9.60 3.53
CA LYS A 45 9.54 -8.73 2.83
C LYS A 45 10.39 -7.89 3.78
N CYS A 46 9.79 -7.40 4.87
CA CYS A 46 10.42 -6.61 5.93
C CYS A 46 10.66 -7.50 7.16
N GLY A 47 11.63 -8.41 7.08
CA GLY A 47 12.02 -9.26 8.21
C GLY A 47 12.59 -8.46 9.40
N ASP A 48 13.24 -7.35 9.11
CA ASP A 48 13.96 -6.53 10.10
C ASP A 48 13.09 -5.44 10.74
N MET A 49 11.89 -5.14 10.23
CA MET A 49 11.00 -4.14 10.81
C MET A 49 10.10 -4.74 11.89
N THR A 50 9.84 -3.96 12.93
CA THR A 50 8.88 -4.36 13.96
C THR A 50 7.45 -4.39 13.40
N LYS A 51 6.62 -5.30 13.93
CA LYS A 51 5.21 -5.42 13.53
C LYS A 51 4.46 -4.08 13.64
N ALA A 52 4.77 -3.29 14.68
CA ALA A 52 4.17 -1.98 14.90
C ALA A 52 4.48 -1.02 13.75
N GLU A 53 5.75 -0.89 13.36
CA GLU A 53 6.15 -0.03 12.24
C GLU A 53 5.52 -0.47 10.91
N ILE A 54 5.47 -1.78 10.67
CA ILE A 54 4.82 -2.33 9.48
C ILE A 54 3.33 -1.95 9.44
N VAL A 55 2.61 -2.14 10.55
CA VAL A 55 1.18 -1.79 10.63
C VAL A 55 0.98 -0.28 10.45
N THR A 56 1.81 0.55 11.08
CA THR A 56 1.75 2.01 10.96
C THR A 56 1.98 2.46 9.51
N LYS A 57 3.03 1.96 8.86
CA LYS A 57 3.34 2.28 7.45
C LYS A 57 2.27 1.76 6.50
N LEU A 58 1.82 0.52 6.68
CA LEU A 58 0.75 -0.05 5.85
C LEU A 58 -0.56 0.74 6.02
N ALA A 59 -0.93 1.13 7.23
CA ALA A 59 -2.12 1.94 7.48
C ALA A 59 -2.00 3.33 6.85
N ALA A 60 -0.84 3.98 6.96
CA ALA A 60 -0.57 5.27 6.32
C ALA A 60 -0.69 5.17 4.79
N ILE A 61 -0.11 4.13 4.20
CA ILE A 61 -0.19 3.85 2.75
C ILE A 61 -1.63 3.56 2.33
N LEU A 62 -2.37 2.72 3.06
CA LEU A 62 -3.77 2.44 2.75
C LEU A 62 -4.62 3.71 2.81
N LYS A 63 -4.35 4.61 3.77
CA LYS A 63 -5.00 5.93 3.83
C LYS A 63 -4.63 6.85 2.68
N ALA A 64 -3.36 6.85 2.25
CA ALA A 64 -2.91 7.69 1.13
C ALA A 64 -3.47 7.23 -0.22
N ILE A 65 -3.58 5.91 -0.40
CA ILE A 65 -4.08 5.28 -1.61
C ILE A 65 -5.61 5.37 -1.72
N GLU A 66 -6.32 5.41 -0.58
CA GLU A 66 -7.78 5.29 -0.47
C GLU A 66 -8.36 4.18 -1.37
N PRO A 67 -7.93 2.92 -1.19
CA PRO A 67 -8.37 1.86 -2.07
C PRO A 67 -9.86 1.53 -1.88
N HIS A 68 -10.48 1.05 -2.96
CA HIS A 68 -11.86 0.60 -2.92
C HIS A 68 -11.97 -0.61 -1.98
N GLN A 69 -12.72 -0.44 -0.90
CA GLN A 69 -12.96 -1.49 0.09
C GLN A 69 -14.33 -2.14 -0.13
N PHE A 70 -14.37 -3.46 -0.21
CA PHE A 70 -15.60 -4.22 -0.38
C PHE A 70 -15.56 -5.49 0.46
N LYS A 71 -16.72 -5.94 0.91
CA LYS A 71 -16.83 -7.20 1.67
C LYS A 71 -17.18 -8.32 0.70
N GLN A 72 -16.46 -9.43 0.79
CA GLN A 72 -16.75 -10.64 0.06
C GLN A 72 -16.99 -11.77 1.05
N LYS A 73 -18.03 -12.58 0.80
CA LYS A 73 -18.28 -13.78 1.58
C LYS A 73 -17.23 -14.83 1.28
N GLN A 74 -16.36 -15.09 2.26
CA GLN A 74 -15.43 -16.21 2.22
C GLN A 74 -15.99 -17.31 3.14
N GLY A 75 -16.75 -18.23 2.54
CA GLY A 75 -17.50 -19.24 3.29
C GLY A 75 -18.64 -18.62 4.10
N LYS A 76 -18.60 -18.77 5.43
CA LYS A 76 -19.62 -18.24 6.36
C LYS A 76 -19.31 -16.84 6.93
N LYS A 77 -18.21 -16.22 6.52
CA LYS A 77 -17.75 -14.92 7.07
C LYS A 77 -17.62 -13.88 5.96
N ASP A 78 -18.01 -12.65 6.27
CA ASP A 78 -17.71 -11.49 5.44
C ASP A 78 -16.26 -11.06 5.69
N VAL A 79 -15.46 -11.05 4.62
CA VAL A 79 -14.05 -10.66 4.66
C VAL A 79 -13.90 -9.35 3.89
N LEU A 80 -13.23 -8.37 4.49
CA LEU A 80 -12.98 -7.07 3.86
C LEU A 80 -11.76 -7.16 2.94
N PHE A 81 -12.00 -6.88 1.67
CA PHE A 81 -10.98 -6.77 0.63
C PHE A 81 -10.81 -5.32 0.22
N PHE A 82 -9.60 -4.98 -0.18
CA PHE A 82 -9.21 -3.71 -0.76
C PHE A 82 -8.75 -3.97 -2.20
N SER A 83 -9.14 -3.12 -3.14
CA SER A 83 -8.71 -3.19 -4.53
C SER A 83 -8.53 -1.78 -5.10
N LEU A 84 -7.69 -1.65 -6.12
CA LEU A 84 -7.52 -0.41 -6.89
C LEU A 84 -7.96 -0.53 -8.34
N THR A 85 -8.32 -1.72 -8.76
CA THR A 85 -8.91 -1.99 -10.06
C THR A 85 -10.29 -2.59 -9.80
N ASN A 86 -11.31 -2.02 -10.44
CA ASN A 86 -12.59 -2.68 -10.57
C ASN A 86 -12.35 -3.93 -11.43
N THR A 87 -12.03 -5.07 -10.81
CA THR A 87 -11.90 -6.34 -11.50
C THR A 87 -13.29 -6.87 -11.82
N LEU A 88 -14.03 -6.13 -12.66
CA LEU A 88 -14.99 -6.70 -13.58
C LEU A 88 -14.15 -7.19 -14.76
N ALA A 89 -13.71 -8.45 -14.68
CA ALA A 89 -13.31 -9.25 -15.83
C ALA A 89 -14.11 -10.55 -15.74
#